data_AF-A0A934ME20-F1
#
_entry.id   AF-A0A934ME20-F1
#
_cell.length_a   1.000
_cell.length_b   1.000
_cell.length_c   1.000
_cell.angle_alpha   90.00
_cell.angle_beta   90.00
_cell.angle_gamma   90.00
#
_symmetry.space_group_name_H-M   'P 1'
#
loop_
_entity.id
_entity.type
_entity.pdbx_description
1 polymer ?
#
loop_
_entity_poly.entity_id
_entity_poly.type
_entity_poly.pdbx_seq_one_letter_code
_entity_poly.pdbx_strand_id
1 'polypeptide(L)'
;MSETADDHAGVPDALERLWTPHRLVYIGGQDKPADSSEGACPFCTVPGRDDEDGLVVARGTHAFVVLNLYPYNSGHLLVCPYRHVADYTDLTDDEVTEVADLTRTAMRVVRSVSAPHGFNLGMNQGDVAGAGIAAHLHQHVVPRWAGDANFLPIVARTKALPQLLAQTRQLLADAWPARDAPTPQEDAPCSAD
;
A
#
# COMPACT_ATOMS: atom_id res chain seq x y z
N MET A 1 -28.35 -6.73 -32.08
CA MET A 1 -28.92 -5.80 -31.08
C MET A 1 -28.17 -6.05 -29.79
N SER A 2 -27.30 -5.12 -29.40
CA SER A 2 -26.59 -5.18 -28.13
C SER A 2 -27.43 -4.40 -27.13
N GLU A 3 -28.01 -5.06 -26.14
CA GLU A 3 -28.66 -4.38 -25.02
C GLU A 3 -27.58 -3.61 -24.24
N THR A 4 -27.83 -2.33 -24.00
CA THR A 4 -26.95 -1.43 -23.26
C THR A 4 -27.49 -1.22 -21.85
N ALA A 5 -26.61 -0.86 -20.91
CA ALA A 5 -26.93 -0.75 -19.49
C ALA A 5 -28.09 0.23 -19.16
N ASP A 6 -28.48 1.08 -20.11
CA ASP A 6 -29.64 1.97 -20.01
C ASP A 6 -31.01 1.24 -20.04
N ASP A 7 -31.05 -0.05 -20.42
CA ASP A 7 -32.28 -0.85 -20.48
C ASP A 7 -32.75 -1.39 -19.10
N HIS A 8 -32.11 -0.98 -18.01
CA HIS A 8 -32.48 -1.41 -16.65
C HIS A 8 -32.86 -0.24 -15.74
N ALA A 9 -33.99 -0.39 -15.06
CA ALA A 9 -34.57 0.63 -14.17
C ALA A 9 -33.68 0.88 -12.93
N GLY A 10 -32.87 1.93 -12.98
CA GLY A 10 -32.16 2.50 -11.84
C GLY A 10 -32.64 3.93 -11.58
N VAL A 11 -32.94 4.26 -10.33
CA VAL A 11 -33.23 5.65 -9.94
C VAL A 11 -31.90 6.43 -9.98
N PRO A 12 -31.82 7.59 -10.66
CA PRO A 12 -30.62 8.41 -10.61
C PRO A 12 -30.46 8.96 -9.19
N ASP A 13 -29.40 8.58 -8.50
CA ASP A 13 -28.95 9.32 -7.33
C ASP A 13 -27.47 9.69 -7.49
N ALA A 14 -27.05 10.75 -6.80
CA ALA A 14 -25.74 11.37 -6.95
C ALA A 14 -24.60 10.58 -6.26
N LEU A 15 -24.83 9.33 -5.86
CA LEU A 15 -23.85 8.51 -5.15
C LEU A 15 -23.43 7.34 -6.03
N GLU A 16 -22.27 7.50 -6.68
CA GLU A 16 -21.51 6.40 -7.28
C GLU A 16 -21.01 5.46 -6.17
N ARG A 17 -21.82 4.45 -5.82
CA ARG A 17 -21.53 3.47 -4.75
C ARG A 17 -20.70 2.28 -5.22
N LEU A 18 -20.33 2.27 -6.49
CA LEU A 18 -19.60 1.16 -7.12
C LEU A 18 -18.34 1.72 -7.77
N TRP A 19 -17.22 1.48 -7.11
CA TRP A 19 -15.91 1.73 -7.70
C TRP A 19 -15.52 0.53 -8.55
N THR A 20 -15.51 0.71 -9.86
CA THR A 20 -15.04 -0.30 -10.82
C THR A 20 -13.60 -0.69 -10.47
N PRO A 21 -13.27 -2.00 -10.35
CA PRO A 21 -12.00 -2.41 -9.81
C PRO A 21 -10.90 -1.94 -10.76
N HIS A 22 -9.99 -1.11 -10.24
CA HIS A 22 -8.76 -0.75 -10.95
C HIS A 22 -7.88 -1.95 -11.34
N ARG A 23 -8.24 -3.18 -10.90
CA ARG A 23 -7.66 -4.43 -11.41
C ARG A 23 -7.71 -4.53 -12.95
N LEU A 24 -8.70 -3.94 -13.62
CA LEU A 24 -8.76 -3.91 -15.10
C LEU A 24 -7.75 -2.92 -15.71
N VAL A 25 -7.47 -1.79 -15.05
CA VAL A 25 -6.43 -0.83 -15.48
C VAL A 25 -5.04 -1.45 -15.36
N TYR A 26 -4.80 -2.25 -14.30
CA TYR A 26 -3.55 -2.99 -14.10
C TYR A 26 -3.31 -4.10 -15.14
N ILE A 27 -4.36 -4.84 -15.55
CA ILE A 27 -4.24 -5.86 -16.60
C ILE A 27 -3.95 -5.21 -17.96
N GLY A 28 -4.43 -3.98 -18.19
CA GLY A 28 -4.19 -3.21 -19.42
C GLY A 28 -2.83 -2.50 -19.50
N GLY A 29 -2.02 -2.52 -18.45
CA GLY A 29 -0.65 -1.99 -18.46
C GLY A 29 -0.51 -0.48 -18.60
N GLN A 30 -1.59 0.29 -18.50
CA GLN A 30 -1.61 1.74 -18.81
C GLN A 30 -0.74 2.59 -17.87
N ASP A 31 -0.48 2.11 -16.64
CA ASP A 31 0.37 2.79 -15.65
C ASP A 31 1.62 1.99 -15.28
N LYS A 32 2.00 0.98 -16.08
CA LYS A 32 3.27 0.29 -15.86
C LYS A 32 4.42 1.18 -16.33
N PRO A 33 5.56 1.17 -15.62
CA PRO A 33 6.78 1.83 -16.08
C PRO A 33 7.10 1.43 -17.52
N ALA A 34 7.56 2.38 -18.33
CA ALA A 34 7.97 2.11 -19.71
C ALA A 34 9.14 1.11 -19.78
N ASP A 35 9.99 1.12 -18.77
CA ASP A 35 11.11 0.20 -18.58
C ASP A 35 11.44 0.04 -17.08
N SER A 36 12.46 -0.77 -16.78
CA SER A 36 12.94 -1.05 -15.43
C SER A 36 13.98 -0.04 -14.91
N SER A 37 14.15 1.11 -15.56
CA SER A 37 15.14 2.11 -15.12
C SER A 37 14.63 2.94 -13.94
N GLU A 38 15.55 3.57 -13.22
CA GLU A 38 15.22 4.48 -12.12
C GLU A 38 14.33 5.64 -12.56
N GLY A 39 14.56 6.19 -13.77
CA GLY A 39 13.81 7.33 -14.29
C GLY A 39 12.35 7.01 -14.63
N ALA A 40 12.04 5.76 -14.96
CA ALA A 40 10.69 5.28 -15.20
C ALA A 40 10.02 4.71 -13.93
N CYS A 41 10.78 4.49 -12.84
CA CYS A 41 10.29 3.88 -11.62
C CYS A 41 9.47 4.86 -10.78
N PRO A 42 8.18 4.60 -10.50
CA PRO A 42 7.36 5.49 -9.69
C PRO A 42 7.93 5.63 -8.26
N PHE A 43 8.49 4.57 -7.67
CA PHE A 43 9.08 4.63 -6.33
C PHE A 43 10.38 5.43 -6.25
N CYS A 44 11.12 5.59 -7.36
CA CYS A 44 12.25 6.51 -7.42
C CYS A 44 11.80 7.97 -7.55
N THR A 45 10.68 8.22 -8.24
CA THR A 45 10.18 9.59 -8.47
C THR A 45 9.38 10.15 -7.29
N VAL A 46 8.63 9.31 -6.56
CA VAL A 46 7.80 9.73 -5.42
C VAL A 46 8.57 10.50 -4.35
N PRO A 47 9.79 10.09 -3.94
CA PRO A 47 10.59 10.84 -2.98
C PRO A 47 10.89 12.29 -3.38
N GLY A 48 10.90 12.61 -4.68
CA GLY A 48 11.13 13.97 -5.19
C GLY A 48 9.87 14.84 -5.27
N ARG A 49 8.70 14.32 -4.90
CA ARG A 49 7.42 15.03 -4.89
C ARG A 49 7.04 15.43 -3.47
N ASP A 50 6.11 16.38 -3.37
CA ASP A 50 5.43 16.69 -2.10
C ASP A 50 4.65 15.47 -1.60
N ASP A 51 4.47 15.38 -0.29
CA ASP A 51 3.93 14.18 0.36
C ASP A 51 2.47 13.91 -0.05
N GLU A 52 1.68 14.96 -0.22
CA GLU A 52 0.30 14.90 -0.66
C GLU A 52 0.18 14.35 -2.07
N ASP A 53 1.00 14.86 -3.00
CA ASP A 53 1.01 14.47 -4.41
C ASP A 53 1.57 13.05 -4.62
N GLY A 54 2.57 12.68 -3.82
CA GLY A 54 3.18 11.34 -3.83
C GLY A 54 2.42 10.30 -3.01
N LEU A 55 1.39 10.70 -2.26
CA LEU A 55 0.73 9.89 -1.23
C LEU A 55 1.70 9.32 -0.18
N VAL A 56 2.78 10.04 0.10
CA VAL A 56 3.77 9.69 1.12
C VAL A 56 3.14 9.90 2.49
N VAL A 57 3.31 8.90 3.34
CA VAL A 57 2.84 8.90 4.73
C VAL A 57 3.98 9.23 5.69
N ALA A 58 5.17 8.70 5.43
CA ALA A 58 6.35 8.95 6.25
C ALA A 58 7.65 8.78 5.48
N ARG A 59 8.69 9.49 5.92
CA ARG A 59 10.05 9.47 5.36
C ARG A 59 11.06 9.07 6.42
N GLY A 60 11.80 7.99 6.15
CA GLY A 60 12.94 7.53 6.94
C GLY A 60 14.26 8.09 6.40
N THR A 61 15.36 7.39 6.70
CA THR A 61 16.71 7.69 6.21
C THR A 61 17.04 6.92 4.94
N HIS A 62 16.74 5.63 4.92
CA HIS A 62 16.99 4.63 3.88
C HIS A 62 15.71 4.17 3.16
N ALA A 63 14.55 4.31 3.79
CA ALA A 63 13.26 3.91 3.26
C ALA A 63 12.15 4.92 3.58
N PHE A 64 11.03 4.80 2.87
CA PHE A 64 9.84 5.63 3.06
C PHE A 64 8.57 4.78 3.00
N VAL A 65 7.47 5.36 3.45
CA VAL A 65 6.15 4.73 3.48
C VAL A 65 5.19 5.52 2.63
N VAL A 66 4.51 4.84 1.71
CA VAL A 66 3.58 5.42 0.74
C VAL A 66 2.30 4.60 0.68
N LEU A 67 1.16 5.23 0.40
CA LEU A 67 -0.06 4.48 0.12
C LEU A 67 0.04 3.79 -1.24
N ASN A 68 -0.51 2.58 -1.32
CA ASN A 68 -0.73 1.95 -2.61
C ASN A 68 -1.88 2.66 -3.33
N LEU A 69 -1.61 3.15 -4.55
CA LEU A 69 -2.61 3.77 -5.43
C LEU A 69 -3.76 2.80 -5.78
N TYR A 70 -3.47 1.50 -5.77
CA TYR A 70 -4.40 0.41 -6.05
C TYR A 70 -4.56 -0.50 -4.83
N PRO A 71 -5.20 -0.01 -3.75
CA PRO A 71 -5.15 -0.69 -2.46
C PRO A 71 -6.02 -1.95 -2.44
N TYR A 72 -5.56 -3.00 -1.75
CA TYR A 72 -6.41 -4.16 -1.46
C TYR A 72 -7.52 -3.79 -0.48
N ASN A 73 -7.20 -3.01 0.55
CA ASN A 73 -8.12 -2.43 1.54
C ASN A 73 -7.65 -1.00 1.86
N SER A 74 -8.54 -0.14 2.37
CA SER A 74 -8.17 1.17 2.89
C SER A 74 -7.04 1.05 3.92
N GLY A 75 -6.00 1.88 3.77
CA GLY A 75 -4.78 1.81 4.60
C GLY A 75 -3.73 0.81 4.11
N HIS A 76 -3.85 0.28 2.87
CA HIS A 76 -2.78 -0.49 2.24
C HIS A 76 -1.56 0.40 1.97
N LEU A 77 -0.48 0.16 2.72
CA LEU A 77 0.78 0.87 2.62
C LEU A 77 1.84 0.01 1.92
N LEU A 78 2.82 0.68 1.33
CA LEU A 78 4.06 0.13 0.82
C LEU A 78 5.21 0.76 1.60
N VAL A 79 6.16 -0.06 2.04
CA VAL A 79 7.45 0.40 2.59
C VAL A 79 8.51 0.13 1.53
N CYS A 80 9.16 1.17 1.06
CA CYS A 80 10.09 1.11 -0.08
C CYS A 80 11.45 1.70 0.31
N PRO A 81 12.58 1.05 -0.01
CA PRO A 81 13.88 1.70 0.07
C PRO A 81 13.95 2.88 -0.92
N TYR A 82 14.74 3.90 -0.60
CA TYR A 82 15.02 5.00 -1.54
C TYR A 82 15.85 4.53 -2.72
N ARG A 83 16.82 3.64 -2.47
CA ARG A 83 17.66 3.05 -3.50
C ARG A 83 16.84 2.17 -4.42
N HIS A 84 17.10 2.27 -5.72
CA HIS A 84 16.49 1.38 -6.71
C HIS A 84 17.14 -0.01 -6.63
N VAL A 85 16.44 -0.93 -5.97
CA VAL A 85 16.92 -2.29 -5.72
C VAL A 85 15.75 -3.25 -5.82
N ALA A 86 15.93 -4.32 -6.60
CA ALA A 86 14.87 -5.28 -6.88
C ALA A 86 14.80 -6.37 -5.81
N ASP A 87 15.94 -7.01 -5.55
CA ASP A 87 16.01 -8.20 -4.71
C ASP A 87 16.19 -7.84 -3.23
N TYR A 88 15.50 -8.57 -2.36
CA TYR A 88 15.62 -8.39 -0.91
C TYR A 88 17.02 -8.74 -0.40
N THR A 89 17.72 -9.68 -1.04
CA THR A 89 19.09 -10.06 -0.63
C THR A 89 20.12 -8.99 -0.92
N ASP A 90 19.78 -8.02 -1.78
CA ASP A 90 20.68 -6.94 -2.18
C ASP A 90 20.52 -5.69 -1.30
N LEU A 91 19.63 -5.71 -0.31
CA LEU A 91 19.50 -4.64 0.69
C LEU A 91 20.71 -4.62 1.63
N THR A 92 21.11 -3.43 2.06
CA THR A 92 22.05 -3.29 3.17
C THR A 92 21.38 -3.62 4.51
N ASP A 93 22.17 -3.94 5.53
CA ASP A 93 21.62 -4.21 6.87
C ASP A 93 20.83 -3.02 7.44
N ASP A 94 21.27 -1.80 7.15
CA ASP A 94 20.57 -0.56 7.54
C ASP A 94 19.23 -0.40 6.82
N GLU A 95 19.16 -0.72 5.52
CA GLU A 95 17.93 -0.72 4.73
C GLU A 95 16.94 -1.78 5.23
N VAL A 96 17.43 -3.01 5.50
CA VAL A 96 16.61 -4.10 6.06
C VAL A 96 16.02 -3.69 7.40
N THR A 97 16.85 -3.14 8.28
CA THR A 97 16.45 -2.69 9.62
C THR A 97 15.38 -1.61 9.52
N GLU A 98 15.60 -0.59 8.69
CA GLU A 98 14.63 0.51 8.61
C GLU A 98 13.32 0.10 7.92
N VAL A 99 13.37 -0.76 6.90
CA VAL A 99 12.14 -1.33 6.30
C VAL A 99 11.33 -2.09 7.35
N ALA A 100 11.99 -2.87 8.21
CA ALA A 100 11.32 -3.57 9.31
C ALA A 100 10.73 -2.57 10.33
N ASP A 101 11.46 -1.53 10.70
CA ASP A 101 11.03 -0.53 11.67
C ASP A 101 9.85 0.31 11.19
N LEU A 102 9.88 0.74 9.93
CA LEU A 102 8.78 1.42 9.28
C LEU A 102 7.57 0.50 9.16
N THR A 103 7.77 -0.79 8.87
CA THR A 103 6.68 -1.78 8.86
C THR A 103 6.02 -1.93 10.24
N ARG A 104 6.83 -2.07 11.31
CA ARG A 104 6.32 -2.13 12.70
C ARG A 104 5.55 -0.86 13.06
N THR A 105 6.03 0.30 12.64
CA THR A 105 5.39 1.59 12.86
C THR A 105 4.08 1.72 12.09
N ALA A 106 4.07 1.38 10.81
CA ALA A 106 2.89 1.36 9.96
C ALA A 106 1.77 0.53 10.59
N MET A 107 2.07 -0.68 11.09
CA MET A 107 1.07 -1.52 11.75
C MET A 107 0.49 -0.87 13.01
N ARG A 108 1.32 -0.20 13.83
CA ARG A 108 0.85 0.50 15.05
C ARG A 108 -0.05 1.69 14.70
N VAL A 109 0.36 2.50 13.72
CA VAL A 109 -0.40 3.66 13.23
C VAL A 109 -1.73 3.22 12.62
N VAL A 110 -1.72 2.21 11.74
CA VAL A 110 -2.96 1.72 11.14
C VAL A 110 -3.89 1.12 12.21
N ARG A 111 -3.34 0.46 13.24
CA ARG A 111 -4.15 0.00 14.38
C ARG A 111 -4.83 1.13 15.14
N SER A 112 -4.14 2.21 15.43
CA SER A 112 -4.72 3.34 16.16
C SER A 112 -5.78 4.09 15.35
N VAL A 113 -5.61 4.15 14.03
CA VAL A 113 -6.51 4.91 13.14
C VAL A 113 -7.76 4.13 12.74
N SER A 114 -7.66 2.82 12.48
CA SER A 114 -8.75 2.07 11.83
C SER A 114 -9.09 0.71 12.46
N ALA A 115 -8.40 0.32 13.54
CA ALA A 115 -8.67 -0.91 14.31
C ALA A 115 -8.90 -2.17 13.44
N PRO A 116 -7.99 -2.55 12.52
CA PRO A 116 -8.08 -3.80 11.80
C PRO A 116 -7.94 -5.00 12.73
N HIS A 117 -8.57 -6.11 12.37
CA HIS A 117 -8.47 -7.37 13.11
C HIS A 117 -7.17 -8.14 12.82
N GLY A 118 -6.43 -7.75 11.77
CA GLY A 118 -5.18 -8.39 11.40
C GLY A 118 -4.47 -7.67 10.26
N PHE A 119 -3.33 -8.23 9.83
CA PHE A 119 -2.52 -7.70 8.72
C PHE A 119 -2.00 -8.83 7.84
N ASN A 120 -1.89 -8.57 6.54
CA ASN A 120 -0.99 -9.32 5.67
C ASN A 120 0.25 -8.47 5.41
N LEU A 121 1.41 -9.08 5.62
CA LEU A 121 2.70 -8.54 5.25
C LEU A 121 3.28 -9.44 4.17
N GLY A 122 3.79 -8.87 3.08
CA GLY A 122 4.51 -9.64 2.08
C GLY A 122 5.24 -8.78 1.05
N MET A 123 6.15 -9.41 0.33
CA MET A 123 6.82 -8.89 -0.84
C MET A 123 6.65 -9.89 -1.98
N ASN A 124 6.42 -9.39 -3.19
CA ASN A 124 6.53 -10.21 -4.38
C ASN A 124 7.92 -9.98 -4.97
N GLN A 125 8.72 -11.04 -5.11
CA GLN A 125 10.11 -10.97 -5.60
C GLN A 125 10.20 -11.52 -7.03
N GLY A 126 10.44 -10.62 -7.99
CA GLY A 126 10.48 -10.92 -9.43
C GLY A 126 9.11 -10.87 -10.13
N ASP A 127 9.14 -10.75 -11.47
CA ASP A 127 7.94 -10.57 -12.30
C ASP A 127 6.93 -11.72 -12.14
N VAL A 128 7.42 -12.96 -12.11
CA VAL A 128 6.58 -14.18 -12.02
C VAL A 128 5.88 -14.29 -10.67
N ALA A 129 6.46 -13.72 -9.61
CA ALA A 129 5.82 -13.66 -8.28
C ALA A 129 4.68 -12.63 -8.22
N GLY A 130 4.44 -11.87 -9.30
CA GLY A 130 3.38 -10.87 -9.36
C GLY A 130 3.79 -9.51 -8.80
N ALA A 131 5.09 -9.19 -8.79
CA ALA A 131 5.54 -7.84 -8.49
C ALA A 131 5.08 -6.88 -9.59
N GLY A 132 4.31 -5.85 -9.22
CA GLY A 132 3.81 -4.88 -10.21
C GLY A 132 4.91 -3.98 -10.77
N ILE A 133 5.93 -3.72 -9.96
CA ILE A 133 7.15 -2.99 -10.29
C ILE A 133 8.31 -3.84 -9.77
N ALA A 134 8.69 -4.87 -10.54
CA ALA A 134 9.67 -5.87 -10.08
C ALA A 134 11.08 -5.32 -9.86
N ALA A 135 11.43 -4.22 -10.54
CA ALA A 135 12.76 -3.61 -10.46
C ALA A 135 13.02 -2.86 -9.14
N HIS A 136 11.97 -2.61 -8.33
CA HIS A 136 12.10 -1.85 -7.09
C HIS A 136 11.26 -2.50 -5.98
N LEU A 137 11.96 -3.00 -4.97
CA LEU A 137 11.41 -3.67 -3.81
C LEU A 137 10.39 -2.81 -3.06
N HIS A 138 9.28 -3.43 -2.67
CA HIS A 138 8.27 -2.79 -1.85
C HIS A 138 7.57 -3.81 -0.96
N GLN A 139 7.61 -3.58 0.35
CA GLN A 139 6.94 -4.40 1.35
C GLN A 139 5.50 -3.93 1.54
N HIS A 140 4.55 -4.82 1.29
CA HIS A 140 3.13 -4.56 1.50
C HIS A 140 2.76 -4.63 2.98
N VAL A 141 1.98 -3.66 3.46
CA VAL A 141 1.31 -3.69 4.76
C VAL A 141 -0.19 -3.52 4.51
N VAL A 142 -0.92 -4.64 4.55
CA VAL A 142 -2.34 -4.69 4.20
C VAL A 142 -3.18 -4.94 5.46
N PRO A 143 -3.95 -3.95 5.96
CA PRO A 143 -4.87 -4.18 7.07
C PRO A 143 -6.06 -5.04 6.63
N ARG A 144 -6.52 -5.91 7.54
CA ARG A 144 -7.58 -6.89 7.30
C ARG A 144 -8.67 -6.80 8.36
N TRP A 145 -9.92 -6.98 7.93
CA TRP A 145 -11.09 -7.07 8.81
C TRP A 145 -11.81 -8.39 8.59
N ALA A 146 -12.50 -8.87 9.61
CA ALA A 146 -13.36 -10.04 9.47
C ALA A 146 -14.48 -9.71 8.47
N GLY A 147 -14.61 -10.52 7.41
CA GLY A 147 -15.61 -10.32 6.36
C GLY A 147 -15.22 -9.30 5.28
N ASP A 148 -13.98 -8.81 5.24
CA ASP A 148 -13.50 -7.89 4.19
C ASP A 148 -13.39 -8.53 2.79
N ALA A 149 -13.38 -9.86 2.74
CA ALA A 149 -13.60 -10.66 1.55
C ALA A 149 -15.08 -11.08 1.52
N ASN A 150 -15.89 -10.32 0.80
CA ASN A 150 -17.30 -10.62 0.54
C ASN A 150 -17.51 -11.00 -0.93
N PHE A 151 -18.77 -11.21 -1.34
CA PHE A 151 -19.10 -11.66 -2.69
C PHE A 151 -18.93 -10.56 -3.76
N LEU A 152 -18.82 -9.27 -3.40
CA LEU A 152 -18.79 -8.17 -4.37
C LEU A 152 -17.61 -8.24 -5.34
N PRO A 153 -16.35 -8.53 -4.92
CA PRO A 153 -15.24 -8.66 -5.85
C PRO A 153 -15.36 -9.86 -6.80
N ILE A 154 -16.16 -10.86 -6.45
CA ILE A 154 -16.36 -12.08 -7.25
C ILE A 154 -17.54 -11.92 -8.22
N VAL A 155 -18.69 -11.50 -7.71
CA VAL A 155 -19.95 -11.43 -8.47
C VAL A 155 -20.04 -10.13 -9.25
N ALA A 156 -19.81 -9.00 -8.57
CA ALA A 156 -19.91 -7.68 -9.18
C ALA A 156 -18.58 -7.22 -9.80
N ARG A 157 -17.52 -8.04 -9.67
CA ARG A 157 -16.13 -7.65 -9.98
C ARG A 157 -15.89 -6.24 -9.50
N THR A 158 -16.18 -5.92 -8.24
CA THR A 158 -16.10 -4.56 -7.70
C THR A 158 -15.73 -4.64 -6.23
N LYS A 159 -14.86 -3.74 -5.77
CA LYS A 159 -14.55 -3.62 -4.34
C LYS A 159 -14.85 -2.21 -3.89
N ALA A 160 -15.73 -2.08 -2.89
CA ALA A 160 -15.99 -0.80 -2.25
C ALA A 160 -14.78 -0.40 -1.40
N LEU A 161 -14.16 0.74 -1.73
CA LEU A 161 -13.19 1.41 -0.89
C LEU A 161 -13.91 2.63 -0.28
N PRO A 162 -14.25 2.61 1.01
CA PRO A 162 -15.15 3.61 1.61
C PRO A 162 -14.50 4.98 1.83
N GLN A 163 -13.21 5.14 1.54
CA GLN A 163 -12.44 6.35 1.88
C GLN A 163 -11.46 6.73 0.77
N LEU A 164 -11.35 8.03 0.50
CA LEU A 164 -10.42 8.58 -0.49
C LEU A 164 -8.96 8.39 -0.05
N LEU A 165 -8.06 8.23 -1.02
CA LEU A 165 -6.63 8.05 -0.78
C LEU A 165 -6.01 9.25 -0.05
N ALA A 166 -6.31 10.48 -0.50
CA ALA A 166 -5.80 11.70 0.13
C ALA A 166 -6.22 11.81 1.61
N GLN A 167 -7.48 11.50 1.93
CA GLN A 167 -7.97 11.49 3.31
C GLN A 167 -7.31 10.38 4.14
N THR A 168 -7.13 9.20 3.55
CA THR A 168 -6.43 8.08 4.20
C THR A 168 -4.97 8.45 4.49
N ARG A 169 -4.28 9.09 3.55
CA ARG A 169 -2.90 9.55 3.70
C ARG A 169 -2.79 10.50 4.88
N GLN A 170 -3.65 11.52 4.91
CA GLN A 170 -3.66 12.54 5.95
C GLN A 170 -3.84 11.92 7.33
N LEU A 171 -4.84 11.06 7.52
CA LEU A 171 -5.08 10.39 8.81
C LEU A 171 -3.87 9.57 9.30
N LEU A 172 -3.21 8.86 8.38
CA LEU A 172 -2.05 8.03 8.73
C LEU A 172 -0.80 8.88 8.99
N ALA A 173 -0.60 9.95 8.22
CA ALA A 173 0.52 10.88 8.40
C ALA A 173 0.39 11.66 9.73
N ASP A 174 -0.81 12.14 10.06
CA ASP A 174 -1.08 12.85 11.31
C ASP A 174 -0.87 11.96 12.54
N ALA A 175 -1.17 10.67 12.42
CA ALA A 175 -0.95 9.68 13.47
C ALA A 175 0.47 9.10 13.49
N TRP A 176 1.33 9.49 12.53
CA TRP A 176 2.70 8.97 12.46
C TRP A 176 3.55 9.60 13.56
N PRO A 177 4.28 8.80 14.37
CA PRO A 177 5.11 9.36 15.42
C PRO A 177 6.23 10.23 14.82
N ALA A 178 6.54 11.34 15.49
CA ALA A 178 7.78 12.06 15.21
C ALA A 178 8.97 11.11 15.37
N ARG A 179 10.04 11.32 14.60
CA ARG A 179 11.28 10.52 14.73
C ARG A 179 11.91 10.82 16.09
N ASP A 180 11.53 10.08 17.11
CA ASP A 180 12.26 10.01 18.37
C ASP A 180 13.46 9.07 18.21
N ALA A 181 14.57 9.42 18.87
CA ALA A 181 15.76 8.59 18.95
C ALA A 181 15.41 7.20 19.49
N PRO A 182 16.13 6.14 19.07
CA PRO A 182 15.79 4.76 19.42
C PRO A 182 15.68 4.60 20.94
N THR A 183 14.50 4.17 21.39
CA THR A 183 14.30 3.73 22.77
C THR A 183 15.09 2.44 22.97
N PRO A 184 15.98 2.33 23.97
CA PRO A 184 16.66 1.09 24.27
C PRO A 184 15.63 -0.02 24.48
N GLN A 185 15.78 -1.11 23.75
CA GLN A 185 15.00 -2.31 23.98
C GLN A 185 15.49 -2.91 25.30
N GLU A 186 14.69 -2.79 26.36
CA GLU A 186 14.90 -3.60 27.56
C GLU A 186 14.63 -5.06 27.17
N ASP A 187 15.66 -5.89 27.27
CA ASP A 187 15.57 -7.33 27.05
C ASP A 187 14.62 -7.94 28.09
N ALA A 188 13.34 -8.04 27.73
CA ALA A 188 12.39 -8.85 28.47
C ALA A 188 12.82 -10.32 28.31
N PRO A 189 13.13 -11.05 29.40
CA PRO A 189 13.51 -12.45 29.29
C PRO A 189 12.36 -13.25 28.68
N CYS A 190 12.69 -14.03 27.66
CA CYS A 190 11.80 -15.01 27.05
C CYS A 190 11.28 -15.95 28.15
N SER A 191 10.00 -15.83 28.52
CA SER A 191 9.34 -16.81 29.38
C SER A 191 9.10 -18.07 28.55
N ALA A 192 9.92 -19.10 28.78
CA ALA A 192 9.70 -20.42 28.25
C ALA A 192 8.47 -21.05 28.92
N ASP A 193 7.50 -21.47 28.11
CA ASP A 193 6.48 -22.49 28.42
C ASP A 193 6.44 -23.50 27.27
#